data_AF-A0A9P7D006-F1
#
_entry.id   AF-A0A9P7D006-F1
#
_cell.length_a   1.000
_cell.length_b   1.000
_cell.length_c   1.000
_cell.angle_alpha   90.00
_cell.angle_beta   90.00
_cell.angle_gamma   90.00
#
_symmetry.space_group_name_H-M   'P 1'
#
loop_
_entity.id
_entity.type
_entity.pdbx_description
1 polymer ?
#
loop_
_entity_poly.entity_id
_entity_poly.type
_entity_poly.pdbx_seq_one_letter_code
_entity_poly.pdbx_strand_id
1 'polypeptide(L)'
;MSHAKYSCARKALVALSNHLDRIGWERKLQPLTRFHLRPMGDFAGQTQGRTIMSWIWLTHGISNDDAESLQDALRVEWCKARARQNRWSEEVRLLLEEMRRVLAFFNWQVQWWEDRTSLRTLARSEETEGLIAYAKRQAFIRRRLSASFREKWKDVPALVATGMGIDLTGNDEDEHSCLDIPPQEDLVHDDHY
;
A
#
# COMPACT_ATOMS: atom_id res chain seq x y z
N MET A 1 21.57 -30.14 18.07
CA MET A 1 20.93 -30.90 19.18
C MET A 1 19.64 -31.53 18.66
N SER A 2 19.43 -32.85 18.80
CA SER A 2 18.19 -33.49 18.32
C SER A 2 17.03 -33.26 19.32
N HIS A 3 15.79 -33.23 18.82
CA HIS A 3 14.55 -33.13 19.62
C HIS A 3 14.51 -34.10 20.83
N ALA A 4 15.02 -35.31 20.64
CA ALA A 4 15.14 -36.32 21.68
C ALA A 4 16.09 -35.92 22.83
N LYS A 5 17.20 -35.23 22.52
CA LYS A 5 18.15 -34.75 23.53
C LYS A 5 17.52 -33.65 24.40
N TYR A 6 16.82 -32.69 23.77
CA TYR A 6 16.12 -31.63 24.50
C TYR A 6 15.02 -32.19 25.41
N SER A 7 14.20 -33.12 24.91
CA SER A 7 13.12 -33.73 25.69
C SER A 7 13.64 -34.56 26.86
N CYS A 8 14.74 -35.28 26.69
CA CYS A 8 15.40 -36.00 27.79
C CYS A 8 15.92 -35.04 28.87
N ALA A 9 16.66 -33.99 28.47
CA ALA A 9 17.15 -32.98 29.40
C ALA A 9 16.01 -32.26 30.14
N ARG A 10 14.92 -31.95 29.45
CA ARG A 10 13.71 -31.36 30.07
C ARG A 10 13.09 -32.30 31.10
N LYS A 11 12.94 -33.59 30.80
CA LYS A 11 12.41 -34.57 31.76
C LYS A 11 13.27 -34.64 33.03
N ALA A 12 14.59 -34.62 32.87
CA ALA A 12 15.50 -34.54 34.01
C ALA A 12 15.31 -33.24 34.81
N LEU A 13 15.13 -32.10 34.14
CA LEU A 13 14.85 -30.82 34.80
C LEU A 13 13.52 -30.83 35.57
N VAL A 14 12.44 -31.43 35.04
CA VAL A 14 11.17 -31.59 35.78
C VAL A 14 11.37 -32.43 37.06
N ALA A 15 12.14 -33.51 36.97
CA ALA A 15 12.41 -34.36 38.12
C ALA A 15 13.25 -33.65 39.19
N LEU A 16 14.22 -32.81 38.76
CA LEU A 16 15.16 -32.14 39.66
C LEU A 16 14.66 -30.79 40.17
N SER A 17 13.79 -30.09 39.45
CA SER A 17 13.37 -28.73 39.82
C SER A 17 12.65 -28.65 41.15
N ASN A 18 11.89 -29.70 41.49
CA ASN A 18 11.19 -29.83 42.76
C ASN A 18 12.14 -30.01 43.96
N HIS A 19 13.37 -30.48 43.72
CA HIS A 19 14.40 -30.65 44.75
C HIS A 19 15.38 -29.49 44.82
N LEU A 20 15.55 -28.74 43.72
CA LEU A 20 16.45 -27.59 43.63
C LEU A 20 15.77 -26.26 43.94
N ASP A 21 14.47 -26.28 44.27
CA ASP A 21 13.61 -25.11 44.50
C ASP A 21 13.72 -24.06 43.38
N ARG A 22 13.88 -24.54 42.14
CA ARG A 22 14.00 -23.72 40.94
C ARG A 22 12.63 -23.63 40.28
N ILE A 23 11.94 -22.52 40.50
CA ILE A 23 10.57 -22.27 40.02
C ILE A 23 10.63 -21.34 38.79
N GLY A 24 9.70 -21.51 37.84
CA GLY A 24 9.52 -20.58 36.71
C GLY A 24 10.33 -20.89 35.43
N TRP A 25 11.22 -21.87 35.47
CA TRP A 25 11.97 -22.32 34.28
C TRP A 25 11.06 -22.91 33.19
N GLU A 26 9.91 -23.46 33.57
CA GLU A 26 8.89 -24.02 32.65
C GLU A 26 8.24 -22.98 31.74
N ARG A 27 8.24 -21.70 32.14
CA ARG A 27 7.72 -20.60 31.30
C ARG A 27 8.71 -20.28 30.17
N LYS A 28 10.01 -20.42 30.43
CA LYS A 28 11.09 -20.16 29.48
C LYS A 28 11.38 -21.35 28.59
N LEU A 29 11.37 -22.55 29.15
CA LEU A 29 11.55 -23.80 28.43
C LEU A 29 10.19 -24.46 28.37
N GLN A 30 9.54 -24.51 27.20
CA GLN A 30 8.28 -25.22 27.01
C GLN A 30 8.49 -26.61 26.36
N PRO A 31 7.47 -27.49 26.35
CA PRO A 31 7.54 -28.72 25.57
C PRO A 31 7.85 -28.45 24.10
N LEU A 32 8.92 -29.06 23.61
CA LEU A 32 9.33 -28.97 22.22
C LEU A 32 8.55 -30.02 21.43
N THR A 33 7.70 -29.59 20.51
CA THR A 33 7.02 -30.48 19.54
C THR A 33 7.73 -30.35 18.19
N ARG A 34 7.69 -31.38 17.34
CA ARG A 34 8.30 -31.32 16.00
C ARG A 34 7.80 -30.13 15.16
N PHE A 35 6.55 -29.71 15.36
CA PHE A 35 5.98 -28.55 14.68
C PHE A 35 6.64 -27.21 15.03
N HIS A 36 7.32 -27.13 16.17
CA HIS A 36 7.99 -25.92 16.64
C HIS A 36 9.40 -25.73 16.06
N LEU A 37 9.96 -26.75 15.40
CA LEU A 37 11.31 -26.76 14.82
C LEU A 37 11.39 -26.15 13.41
N ARG A 38 10.45 -25.27 13.06
CA ARG A 38 10.49 -24.58 11.76
C ARG A 38 11.59 -23.51 11.77
N PRO A 39 12.38 -23.39 10.68
CA PRO A 39 13.32 -22.29 10.52
C PRO A 39 12.62 -20.94 10.66
N MET A 40 13.32 -19.98 11.28
CA MET A 40 12.91 -18.58 11.30
C MET A 40 12.86 -18.09 9.84
N GLY A 41 11.69 -17.71 9.34
CA GLY A 41 11.55 -17.20 7.97
C GLY A 41 10.97 -18.18 6.94
N ASP A 42 10.77 -19.46 7.28
CA ASP A 42 10.11 -20.45 6.41
C ASP A 42 8.58 -20.27 6.42
N PHE A 43 8.14 -19.08 6.01
CA PHE A 43 6.75 -18.74 5.80
C PHE A 43 6.37 -19.14 4.37
N ALA A 44 6.20 -20.45 4.14
CA ALA A 44 5.83 -21.04 2.85
C ALA A 44 4.61 -20.36 2.18
N GLY A 45 4.83 -19.21 1.52
CA GLY A 45 3.82 -18.37 0.88
C GLY A 45 2.85 -17.63 1.82
N GLN A 46 3.07 -17.59 3.14
CA GLN A 46 2.13 -16.94 4.06
C GLN A 46 2.59 -15.52 4.42
N THR A 47 1.65 -14.57 4.38
CA THR A 47 1.90 -13.18 4.77
C THR A 47 2.33 -13.12 6.23
N GLN A 48 3.34 -12.29 6.51
CA GLN A 48 4.00 -12.21 7.83
C GLN A 48 3.03 -11.90 9.00
N GLY A 49 1.83 -11.39 8.72
CA GLY A 49 0.84 -11.02 9.74
C GLY A 49 -0.03 -12.16 10.29
N ARG A 50 -0.08 -13.34 9.66
CA ARG A 50 -0.99 -14.44 10.07
C ARG A 50 -0.29 -15.65 10.72
N THR A 51 1.04 -15.70 10.71
CA THR A 51 1.77 -16.86 11.24
C THR A 51 2.15 -16.62 12.70
N ILE A 52 1.65 -17.47 13.60
CA ILE A 52 2.09 -17.50 14.99
C ILE A 52 3.53 -18.03 15.02
N MET A 53 4.47 -17.19 15.41
CA MET A 53 5.87 -17.61 15.58
C MET A 53 5.99 -18.68 16.68
N SER A 54 6.82 -19.70 16.44
CA SER A 54 7.07 -20.76 17.41
C SER A 54 7.72 -20.20 18.68
N TRP A 55 7.30 -20.67 19.86
CA TRP A 55 7.74 -20.14 21.16
C TRP A 55 9.28 -20.15 21.33
N ILE A 56 9.99 -21.06 20.66
CA ILE A 56 11.46 -21.14 20.68
C ILE A 56 12.10 -19.85 20.15
N TRP A 57 11.42 -19.16 19.23
CA TRP A 57 11.85 -17.89 18.68
C TRP A 57 11.31 -16.68 19.48
N LEU A 58 10.39 -16.91 20.43
CA LEU A 58 9.84 -15.89 21.33
C LEU A 58 10.60 -15.82 22.68
N THR A 59 11.46 -16.79 22.98
CA THR A 59 12.24 -16.78 24.23
C THR A 59 13.36 -15.76 24.14
N HIS A 60 13.35 -14.79 25.06
CA HIS A 60 14.48 -13.91 25.31
C HIS A 60 15.67 -14.75 25.82
N GLY A 61 16.89 -14.36 25.44
CA GLY A 61 18.12 -15.05 25.83
C GLY A 61 18.25 -15.19 27.35
N ILE A 62 19.15 -16.06 27.81
CA ILE A 62 19.38 -16.31 29.25
C ILE A 62 20.21 -15.17 29.89
N SER A 63 20.28 -13.99 29.28
CA SER A 63 21.16 -12.91 29.73
C SER A 63 20.46 -12.02 30.76
N ASN A 64 21.17 -11.60 31.81
CA ASN A 64 20.62 -10.72 32.85
C ASN A 64 20.42 -9.26 32.36
N ASP A 65 20.68 -9.01 31.08
CA ASP A 65 20.60 -7.72 30.36
C ASP A 65 19.26 -7.54 29.59
N ASP A 66 18.29 -8.43 29.89
CA ASP A 66 17.01 -8.58 29.18
C ASP A 66 16.17 -7.29 29.12
N ALA A 67 16.35 -6.36 30.07
CA ALA A 67 15.56 -5.12 30.12
C ALA A 67 15.95 -4.13 29.02
N GLU A 68 17.25 -3.92 28.77
CA GLU A 68 17.74 -3.01 27.73
C GLU A 68 17.44 -3.59 26.34
N SER A 69 17.69 -4.89 26.15
CA SER A 69 17.37 -5.59 24.90
C SER A 69 15.87 -5.55 24.57
N LEU A 70 14.99 -5.71 25.57
CA LEU A 70 13.54 -5.59 25.38
C LEU A 70 13.13 -4.16 25.03
N GLN A 71 13.72 -3.15 25.70
CA GLN A 71 13.46 -1.75 25.38
C GLN A 71 13.89 -1.40 23.95
N ASP A 72 15.04 -1.90 23.50
CA ASP A 72 15.50 -1.71 22.13
C ASP A 72 14.62 -2.43 21.11
N ALA A 73 14.18 -3.65 21.40
CA ALA A 73 13.20 -4.36 20.56
C ALA A 73 11.89 -3.57 20.44
N LEU A 74 11.39 -3.01 21.55
CA LEU A 74 10.19 -2.17 21.55
C LEU A 74 10.39 -0.87 20.76
N ARG A 75 11.56 -0.21 20.88
CA ARG A 75 11.90 0.98 20.08
C ARG A 75 11.93 0.66 18.59
N VAL A 76 12.52 -0.48 18.21
CA VAL A 76 12.55 -0.94 16.81
C VAL A 76 11.14 -1.19 16.29
N GLU A 77 10.31 -1.90 17.04
CA GLU A 77 8.92 -2.15 16.64
C GLU A 77 8.09 -0.86 16.58
N TRP A 78 8.30 0.08 17.50
CA TRP A 78 7.68 1.39 17.44
C TRP A 78 8.11 2.18 16.20
N CYS A 79 9.40 2.23 15.89
CA CYS A 79 9.93 2.87 14.69
C CYS A 79 9.33 2.25 13.42
N LYS A 80 9.22 0.91 13.36
CA LYS A 80 8.59 0.20 12.24
C LYS A 80 7.10 0.54 12.13
N ALA A 81 6.36 0.54 13.25
CA ALA A 81 4.94 0.88 13.27
C ALA A 81 4.71 2.34 12.83
N ARG A 82 5.52 3.26 13.34
CA ARG A 82 5.49 4.68 12.96
C ARG A 82 5.83 4.88 11.48
N ALA A 83 6.85 4.22 10.96
CA ALA A 83 7.21 4.27 9.54
C ALA A 83 6.08 3.75 8.65
N ARG A 84 5.40 2.67 9.06
CA ARG A 84 4.20 2.17 8.35
C ARG A 84 3.06 3.19 8.39
N GLN A 85 2.83 3.83 9.52
CA GLN A 85 1.76 4.81 9.61
C GLN A 85 2.05 6.06 8.76
N ASN A 86 3.29 6.54 8.76
CA ASN A 86 3.68 7.67 7.89
C ASN A 86 3.47 7.31 6.42
N ARG A 87 3.95 6.12 5.99
CA ARG A 87 3.74 5.65 4.61
C ARG A 87 2.27 5.53 4.25
N TRP A 88 1.46 4.94 5.14
CA TRP A 88 0.02 4.84 4.93
C TRP A 88 -0.63 6.22 4.76
N SER A 89 -0.26 7.20 5.59
CA SER A 89 -0.78 8.56 5.46
C SER A 89 -0.42 9.22 4.13
N GLU A 90 0.81 8.99 3.64
CA GLU A 90 1.26 9.45 2.33
C GLU A 90 0.50 8.77 1.19
N GLU A 91 0.36 7.44 1.24
CA GLU A 91 -0.38 6.65 0.25
C GLU A 91 -1.83 7.11 0.10
N VAL A 92 -2.51 7.44 1.21
CA VAL A 92 -3.89 7.94 1.13
C VAL A 92 -3.94 9.35 0.54
N ARG A 93 -2.99 10.24 0.90
CA ARG A 93 -2.91 11.58 0.28
C ARG A 93 -2.69 11.47 -1.23
N LEU A 94 -1.79 10.57 -1.67
CA LEU A 94 -1.55 10.30 -3.08
C LEU A 94 -2.80 9.75 -3.78
N LEU A 95 -3.50 8.81 -3.16
CA LEU A 95 -4.74 8.24 -3.72
C LEU A 95 -5.81 9.30 -3.94
N LEU A 96 -6.02 10.21 -2.98
CA LEU A 96 -6.98 11.31 -3.12
C LEU A 96 -6.60 12.24 -4.27
N GLU A 97 -5.31 12.55 -4.41
CA GLU A 97 -4.82 13.38 -5.51
C GLU A 97 -4.94 12.66 -6.86
N GLU A 98 -4.68 11.35 -6.93
CA GLU A 98 -4.90 10.56 -8.14
C GLU A 98 -6.37 10.56 -8.55
N MET A 99 -7.31 10.40 -7.60
CA MET A 99 -8.74 10.51 -7.88
C MET A 99 -9.09 11.87 -8.51
N ARG A 100 -8.56 12.96 -7.95
CA ARG A 100 -8.73 14.31 -8.49
C ARG A 100 -8.15 14.42 -9.91
N ARG A 101 -6.91 13.97 -10.12
CA ARG A 101 -6.21 14.02 -11.41
C ARG A 101 -6.90 13.20 -12.48
N VAL A 102 -7.45 12.03 -12.15
CA VAL A 102 -8.20 11.20 -13.10
C VAL A 102 -9.44 11.94 -13.60
N LEU A 103 -10.18 12.61 -12.72
CA LEU A 103 -11.34 13.42 -13.13
C LEU A 103 -10.92 14.62 -13.99
N ALA A 104 -9.84 15.32 -13.61
CA ALA A 104 -9.30 16.43 -14.39
C ALA A 104 -8.85 15.98 -15.79
N PHE A 105 -8.17 14.84 -15.87
CA PHE A 105 -7.73 14.24 -17.13
C PHE A 105 -8.91 13.92 -18.06
N PHE A 106 -10.00 13.34 -17.55
CA PHE A 106 -11.18 13.11 -18.37
C PHE A 106 -11.83 14.40 -18.85
N ASN A 107 -11.91 15.44 -18.02
CA ASN A 107 -12.44 16.73 -18.42
C ASN A 107 -11.59 17.36 -19.54
N TRP A 108 -10.27 17.31 -19.40
CA TRP A 108 -9.34 17.75 -20.43
C TRP A 108 -9.53 16.96 -21.73
N GLN A 109 -9.63 15.63 -21.67
CA GLN A 109 -9.88 14.82 -22.87
C GLN A 109 -11.21 15.15 -23.54
N VAL A 110 -12.25 15.46 -22.77
CA VAL A 110 -13.54 15.90 -23.32
C VAL A 110 -13.35 17.16 -24.14
N GLN A 111 -12.71 18.19 -23.59
CA GLN A 111 -12.44 19.44 -24.30
C GLN A 111 -11.61 19.20 -25.57
N TRP A 112 -10.55 18.39 -25.45
CA TRP A 112 -9.70 18.04 -26.57
C TRP A 112 -10.46 17.36 -27.73
N TRP A 113 -11.41 16.47 -27.42
CA TRP A 113 -12.26 15.86 -28.45
C TRP A 113 -13.25 16.85 -29.05
N GLU A 114 -13.77 17.79 -28.26
CA GLU A 114 -14.70 18.83 -28.72
C GLU A 114 -14.02 19.85 -29.63
N ASP A 115 -12.83 20.31 -29.29
CA ASP A 115 -12.02 21.20 -30.13
C ASP A 115 -11.72 20.56 -31.49
N ARG A 116 -11.54 19.24 -31.52
CA ARG A 116 -11.30 18.49 -32.76
C ARG A 116 -12.51 18.46 -33.70
N THR A 117 -13.72 18.71 -33.19
CA THR A 117 -14.92 18.83 -34.03
C THR A 117 -14.96 20.14 -34.81
N SER A 118 -14.40 21.23 -34.29
CA SER A 118 -14.42 22.55 -34.95
C SER A 118 -13.27 22.72 -35.95
N LEU A 119 -12.08 22.18 -35.64
CA LEU A 119 -10.86 22.35 -36.45
C LEU A 119 -10.87 21.64 -37.81
N ARG A 120 -11.73 20.62 -38.01
CA ARG A 120 -11.68 19.75 -39.22
C ARG A 120 -12.74 20.02 -40.27
N THR A 121 -13.53 21.07 -40.11
CA THR A 121 -14.59 21.49 -41.05
C THR A 121 -14.06 21.90 -42.45
N LEU A 122 -12.74 21.88 -42.68
CA LEU A 122 -12.08 22.35 -43.90
C LEU A 122 -11.85 21.26 -44.99
N ALA A 123 -12.23 19.99 -44.77
CA ALA A 123 -12.10 18.89 -45.74
C ALA A 123 -13.48 18.34 -46.18
N ARG A 124 -13.55 17.60 -47.31
CA ARG A 124 -14.78 17.10 -47.99
C ARG A 124 -15.93 16.69 -47.05
N SER A 125 -17.16 17.09 -47.42
CA SER A 125 -18.38 17.07 -46.59
C SER A 125 -18.78 15.72 -45.97
N GLU A 126 -18.54 14.59 -46.63
CA GLU A 126 -19.02 13.28 -46.14
C GLU A 126 -18.08 12.63 -45.12
N GLU A 127 -16.77 12.82 -45.28
CA GLU A 127 -15.75 12.30 -44.37
C GLU A 127 -15.73 13.10 -43.05
N THR A 128 -16.10 14.39 -43.10
CA THR A 128 -16.15 15.25 -41.92
C THR A 128 -17.28 14.91 -40.98
N GLU A 129 -18.45 14.48 -41.48
CA GLU A 129 -19.57 14.07 -40.64
C GLU A 129 -19.22 12.87 -39.76
N GLY A 130 -18.60 11.84 -40.34
CA GLY A 130 -18.16 10.65 -39.61
C GLY A 130 -17.11 10.95 -38.54
N LEU A 131 -16.15 11.82 -38.84
CA LEU A 131 -15.12 12.26 -37.89
C LEU A 131 -15.72 13.07 -36.73
N ILE A 132 -16.65 13.99 -37.01
CA ILE A 132 -17.36 14.76 -35.98
C ILE A 132 -18.19 13.83 -35.09
N ALA A 133 -18.94 12.90 -35.69
CA ALA A 133 -19.73 11.92 -34.95
C ALA A 133 -18.84 11.06 -34.04
N TYR A 134 -17.67 10.62 -34.54
CA TYR A 134 -16.71 9.87 -33.76
C TYR A 134 -16.14 10.69 -32.59
N ALA A 135 -15.69 11.92 -32.84
CA ALA A 135 -15.16 12.80 -31.80
C ALA A 135 -16.22 13.10 -30.70
N LYS A 136 -17.46 13.40 -31.09
CA LYS A 136 -18.59 13.57 -30.16
C LYS A 136 -18.85 12.30 -29.34
N ARG A 137 -18.81 11.12 -29.97
CA ARG A 137 -18.94 9.83 -29.26
C ARG A 137 -17.79 9.63 -28.26
N GLN A 138 -16.56 9.96 -28.64
CA GLN A 138 -15.42 9.85 -27.73
C GLN A 138 -15.59 10.78 -26.53
N ALA A 139 -15.93 12.06 -26.74
CA ALA A 139 -16.23 13.01 -25.67
C ALA A 139 -17.34 12.51 -24.73
N PHE A 140 -18.44 11.99 -25.28
CA PHE A 140 -19.53 11.41 -24.50
C PHE A 140 -19.08 10.26 -23.60
N ILE A 141 -18.25 9.35 -24.12
CA ILE A 141 -17.71 8.22 -23.33
C ILE A 141 -16.87 8.74 -22.16
N ARG A 142 -15.99 9.73 -22.37
CA ARG A 142 -15.14 10.28 -21.28
C ARG A 142 -15.98 11.00 -20.23
N ARG A 143 -17.00 11.76 -20.64
CA ARG A 143 -17.98 12.36 -19.71
C ARG A 143 -18.62 11.30 -18.83
N ARG A 144 -19.08 10.20 -19.44
CA ARG A 144 -19.71 9.10 -18.71
C ARG A 144 -18.76 8.40 -17.74
N LEU A 145 -17.49 8.20 -18.13
CA LEU A 145 -16.45 7.66 -17.25
C LEU A 145 -16.16 8.59 -16.07
N SER A 146 -15.97 9.88 -16.33
CA SER A 146 -15.78 10.90 -15.29
C SER A 146 -16.94 10.93 -14.30
N ALA A 147 -18.18 10.92 -14.79
CA ALA A 147 -19.37 10.87 -13.93
C ALA A 147 -19.44 9.58 -13.09
N SER A 148 -19.14 8.43 -13.69
CA SER A 148 -19.12 7.13 -12.99
C SER A 148 -18.07 7.10 -11.88
N PHE A 149 -16.86 7.61 -12.12
CA PHE A 149 -15.83 7.67 -11.09
C PHE A 149 -16.15 8.69 -10.01
N ARG A 150 -16.67 9.87 -10.38
CA ARG A 150 -17.14 10.86 -9.41
C ARG A 150 -18.17 10.26 -8.46
N GLU A 151 -19.14 9.51 -8.98
CA GLU A 151 -20.16 8.85 -8.15
C GLU A 151 -19.54 7.78 -7.25
N LYS A 152 -18.62 6.96 -7.76
CA LYS A 152 -17.93 5.93 -6.96
C LYS A 152 -17.03 6.51 -5.88
N TRP A 153 -16.49 7.71 -6.08
CA TRP A 153 -15.51 8.33 -5.17
C TRP A 153 -16.11 9.41 -4.26
N LYS A 154 -17.41 9.70 -4.37
CA LYS A 154 -18.06 10.80 -3.63
C LYS A 154 -17.88 10.73 -2.11
N ASP A 155 -17.89 9.52 -1.55
CA ASP A 155 -17.84 9.32 -0.09
C ASP A 155 -16.40 9.11 0.43
N VAL A 156 -15.42 8.89 -0.46
CA VAL A 156 -14.04 8.55 -0.07
C VAL A 156 -13.38 9.66 0.75
N PRO A 157 -13.44 10.96 0.37
CA PRO A 157 -12.82 12.02 1.15
C PRO A 157 -13.39 12.12 2.58
N ALA A 158 -14.70 11.95 2.74
CA ALA A 158 -15.36 11.98 4.04
C ALA A 158 -14.97 10.78 4.91
N LEU A 159 -14.88 9.58 4.32
CA LEU A 159 -14.41 8.37 5.00
C LEU A 159 -12.95 8.51 5.45
N VAL A 160 -12.09 9.09 4.62
CA VAL A 160 -10.69 9.34 4.95
C VAL A 160 -10.58 10.37 6.09
N ALA A 161 -11.31 11.48 6.03
CA ALA A 161 -11.32 12.50 7.09
C ALA A 161 -11.76 11.89 8.45
N THR A 162 -12.83 11.09 8.42
CA THR A 162 -13.35 10.40 9.63
C THR A 162 -12.36 9.34 10.15
N GLY A 163 -11.73 8.58 9.26
CA GLY A 163 -10.79 7.51 9.61
C GLY A 163 -9.42 7.99 10.06
N MET A 164 -8.99 9.18 9.64
CA MET A 164 -7.70 9.76 10.02
C MET A 164 -7.78 10.81 11.14
N GLY A 165 -8.97 11.29 11.48
CA GLY A 165 -9.11 12.43 12.40
C GLY A 165 -8.48 13.72 11.86
N ILE A 166 -8.39 13.86 10.53
CA ILE A 166 -7.86 15.03 9.84
C ILE A 166 -9.04 15.85 9.33
N ASP A 167 -9.19 17.07 9.84
CA ASP A 167 -10.14 18.05 9.35
C ASP A 167 -9.61 18.62 8.03
N LEU A 168 -10.15 18.12 6.91
CA LEU A 168 -9.70 18.50 5.55
C LEU A 168 -10.36 19.81 5.06
N THR A 169 -10.99 20.60 5.92
CA THR A 169 -11.43 21.97 5.57
C THR A 169 -10.27 22.96 5.69
N GLY A 170 -9.18 22.68 4.97
CA GLY A 170 -8.06 23.60 4.75
C GLY A 170 -8.19 24.18 3.36
N ASN A 171 -8.67 25.42 3.28
CA ASN A 171 -8.82 26.19 2.06
C ASN A 171 -7.44 26.72 1.64
N ASP A 172 -6.60 25.84 1.09
CA ASP A 172 -5.28 26.23 0.56
C ASP A 172 -5.43 26.54 -0.94
N GLU A 173 -5.74 27.80 -1.22
CA GLU A 173 -5.55 28.42 -2.54
C GLU A 173 -4.04 28.54 -2.81
N ASP A 174 -3.41 27.43 -3.22
CA ASP A 174 -2.05 27.48 -3.77
C ASP A 174 -2.11 27.43 -5.31
N GLU A 175 -1.97 28.62 -5.89
CA GLU A 175 -1.59 28.82 -7.29
C GLU A 175 -0.27 28.08 -7.59
N HIS A 176 -0.37 26.89 -8.16
CA HIS A 176 0.74 26.27 -8.86
C HIS A 176 0.41 26.11 -10.34
N SER A 177 0.80 27.13 -11.11
CA SER A 177 0.97 27.08 -12.56
C SER A 177 2.02 26.01 -12.91
N CYS A 178 1.58 24.80 -13.23
CA CYS A 178 2.38 23.79 -13.88
C CYS A 178 1.96 23.69 -15.35
N LEU A 179 2.63 24.46 -16.21
CA LEU A 179 2.53 24.31 -17.65
C LEU A 179 3.31 23.07 -18.07
N ASP A 180 2.65 21.91 -18.05
CA ASP A 180 3.15 20.72 -18.73
C ASP A 180 2.85 20.85 -20.23
N ILE A 181 3.89 21.19 -20.98
CA ILE A 181 3.89 21.18 -22.45
C ILE A 181 3.74 19.71 -22.90
N PRO A 182 2.84 19.39 -23.85
CA PRO A 182 2.63 18.03 -24.31
C PRO A 182 3.86 17.47 -25.04
N PRO A 183 4.04 16.13 -25.08
CA PRO A 183 5.06 15.49 -25.90
C PRO A 183 4.84 15.87 -27.38
N GLN A 184 5.88 16.38 -28.04
CA GLN A 184 5.86 16.56 -29.48
C GLN A 184 5.87 15.16 -30.13
N GLU A 185 4.78 14.80 -30.79
CA GLU A 185 4.82 13.74 -31.80
C GLU A 185 5.62 14.28 -32.98
N ASP A 186 6.75 13.64 -33.28
CA ASP A 186 7.61 13.94 -34.40
C ASP A 186 6.81 13.88 -35.71
N LEU A 187 6.44 15.05 -36.22
CA LEU A 187 6.05 15.23 -37.61
C LEU A 187 7.32 15.04 -38.45
N VAL A 188 7.56 13.81 -38.88
CA VAL A 188 8.49 13.54 -39.98
C VAL A 188 7.87 14.17 -41.23
N HIS A 189 8.35 15.37 -41.55
CA HIS A 189 8.26 15.94 -42.89
C HIS A 189 9.15 15.08 -43.80
N ASP A 190 8.55 14.16 -44.55
CA ASP A 190 9.22 13.53 -45.68
C ASP A 190 8.82 14.31 -46.94
N ASP A 191 9.49 15.45 -47.14
CA ASP A 191 9.53 16.16 -48.41
C ASP A 191 10.64 15.55 -49.26
N HIS A 192 10.28 14.69 -50.21
CA HIS A 192 11.12 14.41 -51.37
C HIS A 192 10.27 14.30 -52.64
N TYR A 193 10.34 15.39 -53.42
CA TYR A 193 10.23 15.54 -54.88
C TYR A 193 9.44 14.52 -55.70
#